data_AF-A0A0M1JKG6-F1
#
_entry.id   AF-A0A0M1JKG6-F1
#
_cell.length_a   1.000
_cell.length_b   1.000
_cell.length_c   1.000
_cell.angle_alpha   90.00
_cell.angle_beta   90.00
_cell.angle_gamma   90.00
#
_symmetry.space_group_name_H-M   'P 1'
#
loop_
_entity.id
_entity.type
_entity.pdbx_description
1 polymer ?
#
loop_
_entity_poly.entity_id
_entity_poly.type
_entity_poly.pdbx_seq_one_letter_code
_entity_poly.pdbx_strand_id
1 'polypeptide(L)' 'MQPIHFNQVLEIAESLSDSEQNFLIEILQKRLQEKRRKQIAANIAEAHVEYKMGKTQKVTVDELMADLD' A
#
# COMPACT_ATOMS: atom_id res chain seq x y z
N MET A 1 -10.07 -15.41 -16.04
CA MET A 1 -10.01 -14.02 -16.50
C MET A 1 -8.65 -13.83 -17.14
N GLN A 2 -8.58 -13.48 -18.43
CA GLN A 2 -7.29 -13.23 -19.10
C GLN A 2 -6.60 -12.04 -18.42
N PRO A 3 -5.26 -12.02 -18.29
CA PRO A 3 -4.55 -10.89 -17.69
C PRO A 3 -4.77 -9.65 -18.56
N ILE A 4 -5.37 -8.61 -17.97
CA ILE A 4 -5.50 -7.32 -18.63
C ILE A 4 -4.12 -6.65 -18.57
N HIS A 5 -3.57 -6.30 -19.72
CA HIS A 5 -2.29 -5.61 -19.80
C HIS A 5 -2.47 -4.14 -19.41
N PHE A 6 -1.44 -3.53 -18.81
CA PHE A 6 -1.50 -2.12 -18.38
C PHE A 6 -1.90 -1.17 -19.53
N ASN A 7 -1.37 -1.40 -20.73
CA ASN A 7 -1.73 -0.59 -21.90
C ASN A 7 -3.23 -0.66 -22.25
N GLN A 8 -3.86 -1.83 -22.10
CA GLN A 8 -5.31 -1.96 -22.32
C GLN A 8 -6.11 -1.17 -21.28
N VAL A 9 -5.62 -1.07 -20.04
CA VAL A 9 -6.25 -0.23 -19.01
C VAL A 9 -6.15 1.25 -19.38
N LEU A 10 -5.01 1.68 -19.94
CA LEU A 10 -4.83 3.05 -20.42
C LEU A 10 -5.78 3.37 -21.58
N GLU A 11 -5.85 2.51 -22.60
CA GLU A 11 -6.75 2.69 -23.74
C GLU A 11 -8.21 2.79 -23.30
N ILE A 12 -8.64 1.96 -22.35
CA ILE A 12 -9.99 2.01 -21.79
C ILE A 12 -10.20 3.32 -21.01
N ALA A 13 -9.22 3.76 -20.22
CA ALA A 13 -9.31 5.00 -19.46
C ALA A 13 -9.40 6.22 -20.40
N GLU A 14 -8.64 6.23 -21.49
CA GLU A 14 -8.67 7.29 -22.52
C GLU A 14 -10.00 7.35 -23.29
N SER A 15 -10.74 6.23 -23.38
CA SER A 15 -12.06 6.19 -24.02
C SER A 15 -13.19 6.85 -23.20
N LEU A 16 -12.94 7.15 -21.92
CA LEU A 16 -13.88 7.82 -21.03
C LEU A 16 -13.97 9.32 -21.35
N SER A 17 -15.10 9.95 -21.04
CA SER A 17 -15.19 11.42 -21.09
C SER A 17 -14.25 12.08 -20.07
N ASP A 18 -13.87 13.33 -20.29
CA ASP A 18 -12.99 14.08 -19.38
C ASP A 18 -13.49 14.06 -17.93
N SER A 19 -14.80 14.18 -17.72
CA SER A 19 -15.42 14.11 -16.39
C SER A 19 -15.25 12.73 -15.74
N GLU A 20 -15.44 11.66 -16.51
CA GLU A 20 -15.27 10.29 -16.03
C GLU A 20 -13.81 9.95 -15.76
N GLN A 21 -12.88 10.44 -16.59
CA GLN A 21 -11.44 10.29 -16.35
C GLN A 21 -11.03 10.96 -15.03
N ASN A 22 -11.49 12.19 -14.78
CA ASN A 22 -11.24 12.89 -13.52
C ASN A 22 -11.80 12.11 -12.31
N PHE A 23 -13.02 11.57 -12.44
CA PHE A 23 -13.62 10.76 -11.39
C PHE A 23 -12.87 9.44 -11.14
N LEU A 24 -12.40 8.80 -12.21
CA LEU A 24 -11.57 7.58 -12.12
C LEU A 24 -10.27 7.87 -11.34
N ILE A 25 -9.59 8.97 -11.64
CA ILE A 25 -8.38 9.40 -10.93
C ILE A 25 -8.68 9.60 -9.45
N GLU A 26 -9.74 10.33 -9.10
CA GLU A 26 -10.12 10.60 -7.71
C GLU A 26 -10.39 9.30 -6.93
N ILE A 27 -11.13 8.37 -7.53
CA ILE A 27 -11.43 7.06 -6.93
C ILE A 27 -10.14 6.27 -6.71
N LEU A 28 -9.27 6.20 -7.72
CA LEU A 28 -8.03 5.43 -7.62
C LEU A 28 -7.11 5.98 -6.52
N GLN A 29 -6.98 7.31 -6.43
CA GLN A 29 -6.23 7.95 -5.36
C GLN A 29 -6.77 7.59 -3.98
N LYS A 30 -8.09 7.70 -3.76
CA LYS A 30 -8.72 7.32 -2.48
C LYS A 30 -8.48 5.85 -2.15
N ARG A 31 -8.62 4.95 -3.12
CA ARG A 31 -8.40 3.51 -2.93
C ARG A 31 -6.95 3.18 -2.58
N LEU A 32 -5.98 3.84 -3.22
CA LEU A 32 -4.56 3.66 -2.91
C LEU A 32 -4.22 4.14 -1.50
N GLN A 33 -4.77 5.30 -1.09
CA GLN A 33 -4.61 5.79 0.27
C GLN A 33 -5.22 4.85 1.31
N GLU A 34 -6.42 4.32 1.06
CA GLU A 34 -7.06 3.32 1.93
C GLU A 34 -6.23 2.04 2.03
N LYS A 35 -5.68 1.55 0.91
CA LYS A 35 -4.81 0.37 0.91
C LYS A 35 -3.57 0.61 1.78
N ARG A 36 -2.93 1.79 1.67
CA ARG A 36 -1.79 2.17 2.50
C ARG A 36 -2.15 2.25 3.98
N ARG A 37 -3.29 2.86 4.32
CA ARG A 37 -3.80 2.92 5.71
C ARG A 37 -3.99 1.52 6.29
N LYS A 38 -4.60 0.61 5.53
CA LYS A 38 -4.79 -0.79 5.95
C LYS A 38 -3.47 -1.51 6.19
N GLN A 39 -2.47 -1.32 5.32
CA GLN A 39 -1.15 -1.90 5.50
C GLN A 39 -0.49 -1.41 6.79
N ILE A 40 -0.54 -0.10 7.05
CA ILE A 40 0.01 0.48 8.28
C ILE A 40 -0.70 -0.09 9.52
N ALA A 41 -2.03 -0.18 9.49
CA ALA A 41 -2.79 -0.75 10.59
C ALA A 41 -2.46 -2.22 10.85
N ALA A 42 -2.26 -3.01 9.79
CA ALA A 42 -1.83 -4.41 9.90
C ALA A 42 -0.44 -4.52 10.53
N ASN A 43 0.53 -3.73 10.05
CA ASN A 43 1.89 -3.72 10.61
C ASN A 43 1.89 -3.31 12.09
N ILE A 44 1.08 -2.31 12.48
CA ILE A 44 0.93 -1.90 13.88
C ILE A 44 0.33 -3.01 14.73
N ALA A 45 -0.67 -3.72 14.22
CA ALA A 45 -1.29 -4.83 14.94
C ALA A 45 -0.29 -5.98 15.17
N GLU A 46 0.48 -6.33 14.14
CA GLU A 46 1.54 -7.34 14.21
C GLU A 46 2.62 -6.95 15.23
N ALA A 47 3.16 -5.74 15.15
CA ALA A 47 4.17 -5.25 16.10
C ALA A 47 3.68 -5.28 17.56
N HIS A 48 2.41 -4.92 17.81
CA HIS A 48 1.83 -5.02 19.15
C HIS A 48 1.70 -6.47 19.64
N VAL A 49 1.37 -7.41 18.75
CA VAL A 49 1.32 -8.84 19.10
C VAL A 49 2.72 -9.34 19.45
N GLU A 50 3.72 -9.04 18.63
CA GLU A 50 5.12 -9.43 18.88
C GLU A 50 5.66 -8.87 20.20
N TYR A 51 5.36 -7.59 20.48
CA TYR A 51 5.71 -6.96 21.75
C TYR A 51 5.09 -7.70 22.94
N LYS A 52 3.77 -7.97 22.89
CA LYS A 52 3.07 -8.71 23.96
C LYS A 52 3.59 -10.14 24.13
N MET A 53 4.03 -10.78 23.05
CA MET A 53 4.61 -12.13 23.08
C MET A 53 6.08 -12.14 23.53
N GLY A 54 6.69 -10.98 23.81
CA GLY A 54 8.10 -10.89 24.19
C GLY A 54 9.06 -11.21 23.04
N LYS A 55 8.60 -11.15 21.79
CA LYS A 55 9.41 -11.41 20.58
C LYS A 55 10.19 -10.17 20.11
N THR A 56 10.21 -9.12 20.90
CA THR A 56 10.92 -7.87 20.58
C THR A 56 12.22 -7.79 21.35
N GLN A 57 13.26 -7.23 20.72
CA GLN A 57 14.56 -7.01 21.34
C GLN A 57 14.84 -5.52 21.47
N LYS A 58 15.47 -5.12 22.57
CA LYS A 58 16.03 -3.77 22.70
C LYS A 58 17.35 -3.72 21.95
N VAL A 59 17.42 -2.87 20.95
CA VAL A 59 18.62 -2.60 20.17
C VAL A 59 18.85 -1.09 20.10
N THR A 60 20.10 -0.70 19.90
CA THR A 60 20.48 0.67 19.55
C THR A 60 20.08 0.98 18.11
N VAL A 61 20.09 2.27 17.76
CA VAL A 61 19.79 2.70 16.38
C VAL A 61 20.83 2.13 15.40
N ASP A 62 22.11 2.10 15.79
CA ASP A 62 23.19 1.58 14.95
C ASP A 62 23.03 0.08 14.66
N GLU A 63 22.65 -0.70 15.68
CA GLU A 63 22.37 -2.14 15.53
C GLU A 63 21.14 -2.39 14.64
N LEU A 64 20.08 -1.59 14.78
CA LEU A 64 18.89 -1.70 13.95
C LEU A 64 19.18 -1.39 12.47
N MET A 65 20.01 -0.38 12.20
CA MET A 65 20.36 0.00 10.83
C MET A 65 21.23 -1.06 10.15
N ALA A 66 22.09 -1.76 10.90
CA ALA A 66 22.94 -2.83 10.36
C ALA A 66 22.15 -4.05 9.84
N ASP A 67 20.90 -4.25 10.29
CA ASP A 67 20.02 -5.34 9.84
C ASP A 67 19.28 -5.02 8.51
N LEU A 68 19.39 -3.79 7.99
CA LEU A 68 18.69 -3.33 6.78
C LEU A 68 19.58 -3.28 5.52
N ASP A 69 20.88 -3.55 5.65
CA ASP A 69 21.87 -3.62 4.56
C ASP A 69 21.95 -5.02 3.93
#